data_AF-A0A662RFL8-F1
#
_entry.id   AF-A0A662RFL8-F1
#
_cell.length_a   1.000
_cell.length_b   1.000
_cell.length_c   1.000
_cell.angle_alpha   90.00
_cell.angle_beta   90.00
_cell.angle_gamma   90.00
#
_symmetry.space_group_name_H-M   'P 1'
#
loop_
_entity.id
_entity.type
_entity.pdbx_description
1 polymer ?
#
loop_
_entity_poly.entity_id
_entity_poly.type
_entity_poly.pdbx_seq_one_letter_code
_entity_poly.pdbx_strand_id
1 'polypeptide(L)' 'MRKSLLDTSILIAFLKGEEDVVAKVEEYLEEFDRLSLSIITYYEILRGLYR' A
#
# COMPACT_ATOMS: atom_id res chain seq x y z
N MET A 1 -15.79 -3.39 -1.10
CA MET A 1 -14.90 -2.73 -0.12
C MET A 1 -15.22 -1.22 -0.09
N ARG A 2 -14.41 -0.37 0.55
CA ARG A 2 -14.55 1.10 0.43
C ARG A 2 -13.23 1.68 -0.07
N LYS A 3 -13.29 2.77 -0.85
CA LYS A 3 -12.09 3.54 -1.19
C LYS A 3 -11.40 3.99 0.09
N SER A 4 -10.09 3.77 0.15
CA SER A 4 -9.28 3.95 1.35
C SER A 4 -7.87 4.31 0.97
N LEU A 5 -7.20 5.08 1.84
CA LEU A 5 -5.78 5.34 1.70
C LEU A 5 -5.01 4.14 2.25
N LEU A 6 -3.96 3.71 1.55
CA LEU A 6 -3.02 2.73 2.05
C LEU A 6 -2.20 3.35 3.18
N ASP A 7 -2.10 2.58 4.25
CA ASP A 7 -1.16 2.84 5.33
C ASP A 7 0.26 2.40 4.94
N THR A 8 1.25 3.01 5.57
CA THR A 8 2.67 2.71 5.37
C THR A 8 2.96 1.23 5.65
N SER A 9 2.33 0.62 6.66
CA SER A 9 2.50 -0.80 6.99
C SER A 9 2.04 -1.74 5.87
N ILE A 10 0.86 -1.48 5.28
CA ILE A 10 0.30 -2.27 4.18
C ILE A 10 1.17 -2.13 2.94
N LEU A 11 1.62 -0.92 2.63
CA LEU A 11 2.50 -0.68 1.48
C LEU A 11 3.84 -1.40 1.64
N ILE A 12 4.43 -1.40 2.85
CA ILE A 12 5.65 -2.16 3.13
C ILE A 12 5.43 -3.66 2.97
N ALA A 13 4.36 -4.21 3.54
CA ALA A 13 4.04 -5.63 3.44
C ALA A 13 3.79 -6.06 1.99
N PHE A 14 3.08 -5.24 1.21
CA PHE A 14 2.89 -5.44 -0.22
C PHE A 14 4.21 -5.44 -0.98
N LEU A 15 5.10 -4.47 -0.73
CA LEU A 15 6.42 -4.39 -1.37
C LEU A 15 7.35 -5.56 -0.97
N LYS A 16 7.14 -6.17 0.19
CA LYS A 16 7.84 -7.39 0.62
C LYS A 16 7.28 -8.67 -0.03
N GLY A 17 6.13 -8.59 -0.71
CA GLY A 17 5.48 -9.73 -1.33
C GLY A 17 4.78 -10.66 -0.33
N GLU A 18 4.29 -10.13 0.79
CA GLU A 18 3.49 -10.93 1.73
C GLU A 18 2.20 -11.41 1.04
N GLU A 19 2.04 -12.73 0.89
CA GLU A 19 1.03 -13.36 0.02
C GLU A 19 -0.40 -12.89 0.32
N ASP A 20 -0.78 -12.85 1.61
CA ASP A 20 -2.10 -12.40 2.04
C ASP A 20 -2.38 -10.94 1.67
N VAL A 21 -1.34 -10.10 1.71
CA VAL A 21 -1.46 -8.67 1.39
C VAL A 21 -1.53 -8.48 -0.12
N VAL A 22 -0.72 -9.21 -0.88
CA VAL A 22 -0.77 -9.18 -2.36
C VAL A 22 -2.15 -9.59 -2.84
N ALA A 23 -2.69 -10.71 -2.37
CA ALA A 23 -4.04 -11.17 -2.74
C ALA A 23 -5.12 -10.12 -2.40
N LYS A 24 -5.01 -9.45 -1.24
CA LYS A 24 -5.96 -8.41 -0.86
C LYS A 24 -5.85 -7.14 -1.71
N VAL A 25 -4.63 -6.79 -2.13
CA VAL A 25 -4.39 -5.66 -3.04
C VAL A 25 -4.93 -5.98 -4.44
N GLU A 26 -4.78 -7.22 -4.93
CA GLU A 26 -5.38 -7.66 -6.18
C GLU A 26 -6.91 -7.57 -6.13
N GLU A 27 -7.54 -8.15 -5.10
CA GLU A 27 -9.00 -8.04 -4.88
C GLU A 27 -9.47 -6.58 -4.82
N TYR A 28 -8.70 -5.71 -4.15
CA TYR A 28 -9.01 -4.28 -4.10
C TYR A 28 -8.93 -3.63 -5.48
N LEU A 29 -7.94 -4.01 -6.29
CA LEU A 29 -7.72 -3.46 -7.62
C LEU A 29 -8.75 -3.93 -8.66
N GLU A 30 -9.38 -5.09 -8.43
CA GLU A 30 -10.54 -5.52 -9.22
C GLU A 30 -11.76 -4.61 -9.00
N GLU A 31 -11.97 -4.10 -7.78
CA GLU A 31 -13.08 -3.20 -7.45
C GLU A 31 -12.73 -1.72 -7.71
N PHE A 32 -11.46 -1.33 -7.54
CA PHE A 32 -10.98 0.03 -7.66
C PHE A 32 -9.72 0.13 -8.52
N ASP A 33 -9.74 0.89 -9.61
CA ASP A 33 -8.63 0.95 -10.59
C ASP A 33 -7.26 1.47 -10.08
N ARG A 34 -7.17 1.90 -8.81
CA ARG A 34 -5.94 2.50 -8.27
C ARG A 34 -5.82 2.36 -6.76
N LEU A 35 -4.59 2.21 -6.32
CA LEU A 35 -4.17 2.42 -4.93
C LEU A 35 -3.93 3.91 -4.68
N SER A 36 -4.32 4.40 -3.51
CA SER A 36 -4.08 5.79 -3.10
C SER A 36 -3.37 5.81 -1.77
N LEU A 37 -2.39 6.69 -1.59
CA LEU A 37 -1.64 6.85 -0.34
C LEU A 37 -1.55 8.34 0.01
N SER A 38 -1.32 8.64 1.29
CA SER A 38 -1.14 10.02 1.73
C SER A 38 0.24 10.55 1.34
N ILE A 39 0.37 11.86 1.14
CA ILE A 39 1.69 12.49 0.94
C ILE A 39 2.62 12.29 2.14
N ILE A 40 2.07 12.09 3.35
CA ILE A 40 2.84 11.79 4.56
C ILE A 40 3.47 10.39 4.45
N THR A 41 2.67 9.38 4.08
CA THR A 41 3.11 8.00 3.81
C THR A 41 4.24 7.94 2.79
N TYR A 42 4.17 8.77 1.73
CA TYR A 42 5.25 8.88 0.75
C TYR A 42 6.58 9.32 1.39
N TYR A 43 6.57 10.36 2.23
CA TYR A 43 7.79 10.83 2.90
C TYR A 43 8.30 9.87 3.99
N GLU A 44 7.42 9.13 4.65
CA GLU A 44 7.82 8.08 5.60
C GLU A 44 8.62 6.98 4.91
N ILE A 45 8.16 6.55 3.73
CA ILE A 45 8.85 5.53 2.93
C ILE A 45 10.18 6.05 2.42
N LEU A 46 10.20 7.25 1.84
CA LEU A 46 11.46 7.87 1.42
C LEU A 46 12.45 7.95 2.58
N ARG A 47 12.02 8.41 3.76
CA ARG A 47 12.87 8.48 4.94
C ARG A 47 13.39 7.10 5.37
N GLY A 48 12.58 6.05 5.22
CA GLY A 48 12.99 4.66 5.52
C GLY A 48 14.03 4.11 4.53
N LEU A 49 14.00 4.56 3.27
CA LEU A 49 14.93 4.11 2.21
C LEU A 49 16.31 4.79 2.28
N TYR A 50 16.40 6.02 2.76
CA TYR A 50 17.67 6.76 2.90
C TYR A 50 18.40 6.49 4.24
N ARG A 51 18.14 5.34 4.86
CA ARG A 51 18.76 4.90 6.13
C ARG A 51 19.56 3.63 5.98
#